data_AF-M7T5I2-F1
#
_entry.id   AF-M7T5I2-F1
#
_cell.length_a   1.000
_cell.length_b   1.000
_cell.length_c   1.000
_cell.angle_alpha   90.00
_cell.angle_beta   90.00
_cell.angle_gamma   90.00
#
_symmetry.space_group_name_H-M   'P 1'
#
loop_
_entity.id
_entity.type
_entity.pdbx_description
1 polymer ?
#
loop_
_entity_poly.entity_id
_entity_poly.type
_entity_poly.pdbx_seq_one_letter_code
_entity_poly.pdbx_strand_id
1 'polypeptide(L)'
;MLLGLKFLHENQIVHGDLQPGNILFHLQDLAGLDPKDLEQNQTNSKLDPLIRMDGKVDLWAPKYLAVHEPLTRVALPQDQQIVKLADFGGAFWVDKPPASVKTPFAFRAPETILHERVSTAIDIWSFGCLMFELLTEHPLFELFTFCRQVDGVNDDHLIQISEIIGPLTLKMLAKWPRYSTYFGTDGTRLTAIPSGFDESEMGLKLERSCKNHGPPLPYDALKKKFYKYKPGDTDDSEAEEIVSLFKEILDVDPLRRPSAVQLLTHPWFRA
;
A
#
# COMPACT_ATOMS: atom_id res chain seq x y z
N MET A 1 6.83 -10.13 -10.63
CA MET A 1 5.78 -9.08 -10.77
C MET A 1 5.93 -8.25 -12.04
N LEU A 2 7.05 -7.54 -12.24
CA LEU A 2 7.26 -6.68 -13.42
C LEU A 2 7.08 -7.39 -14.77
N LEU A 3 7.48 -8.66 -14.89
CA LEU A 3 7.22 -9.47 -16.09
C LEU A 3 5.72 -9.59 -16.41
N GLY A 4 4.88 -9.76 -15.39
CA GLY A 4 3.42 -9.79 -15.54
C GLY A 4 2.87 -8.43 -15.95
N LEU A 5 3.31 -7.34 -15.31
CA LEU A 5 2.89 -5.98 -15.69
C LEU A 5 3.32 -5.64 -17.11
N LYS A 6 4.55 -5.97 -17.52
CA LYS A 6 5.02 -5.81 -18.90
C LYS A 6 4.04 -6.47 -19.88
N PHE A 7 3.70 -7.74 -19.64
CA PHE A 7 2.77 -8.46 -20.50
C PHE A 7 1.40 -7.77 -20.59
N LEU A 8 0.83 -7.34 -19.47
CA LEU A 8 -0.46 -6.62 -19.46
C LEU A 8 -0.36 -5.29 -20.22
N HIS A 9 0.68 -4.50 -19.93
CA HIS A 9 0.86 -3.17 -20.49
C HIS A 9 1.11 -3.21 -22.00
N GLU A 10 1.88 -4.18 -22.51
CA GLU A 10 2.08 -4.43 -23.94
C GLU A 10 0.77 -4.82 -24.66
N ASN A 11 -0.20 -5.37 -23.92
CA ASN A 11 -1.53 -5.69 -24.42
C ASN A 11 -2.57 -4.62 -24.08
N GLN A 12 -2.15 -3.42 -23.68
CA GLN A 12 -3.04 -2.29 -23.36
C GLN A 12 -4.04 -2.58 -22.22
N ILE A 13 -3.65 -3.44 -21.27
CA ILE A 13 -4.42 -3.79 -20.08
C ILE A 13 -3.77 -3.13 -18.88
N VAL A 14 -4.59 -2.46 -18.06
CA VAL A 14 -4.23 -1.97 -16.72
C VAL A 14 -4.80 -2.96 -15.71
N HIS A 15 -4.01 -3.41 -14.74
CA HIS A 15 -4.48 -4.31 -13.68
C HIS A 15 -5.47 -3.59 -12.76
N GLY A 16 -5.17 -2.34 -12.37
CA GLY A 16 -6.08 -1.46 -11.63
C GLY A 16 -6.36 -1.89 -10.19
N ASP A 17 -5.71 -2.95 -9.70
CA ASP A 17 -5.89 -3.49 -8.34
C ASP A 17 -4.62 -4.23 -7.89
N LEU A 18 -3.45 -3.63 -8.12
CA LEU A 18 -2.18 -4.24 -7.73
C LEU A 18 -1.92 -3.98 -6.23
N GLN A 19 -1.98 -5.04 -5.43
CA GLN A 19 -1.84 -5.01 -3.96
C GLN A 19 -1.34 -6.38 -3.44
N PRO A 20 -0.89 -6.50 -2.18
CA PRO A 20 -0.34 -7.75 -1.65
C PRO A 20 -1.26 -8.96 -1.82
N GLY A 21 -2.57 -8.79 -1.60
CA GLY A 21 -3.56 -9.86 -1.74
C GLY A 21 -3.72 -10.45 -3.15
N ASN A 22 -3.23 -9.74 -4.17
CA ASN A 22 -3.32 -10.14 -5.58
C ASN A 22 -1.98 -10.69 -6.14
N ILE A 23 -1.02 -10.96 -5.26
CA ILE A 23 0.25 -11.62 -5.59
C ILE A 23 0.23 -13.05 -5.05
N LEU A 24 0.22 -14.02 -5.94
CA LEU A 24 0.22 -15.43 -5.58
C LEU A 24 1.62 -16.01 -5.68
N PHE A 25 2.01 -16.76 -4.65
CA PHE A 25 3.22 -17.55 -4.64
C PHE A 25 2.97 -18.90 -5.29
N HIS A 26 3.83 -19.28 -6.23
CA HIS A 26 3.79 -20.60 -6.84
C HIS A 26 4.26 -21.66 -5.85
N LEU A 27 3.47 -22.72 -5.69
CA LEU A 27 3.87 -23.91 -4.95
C LEU A 27 4.51 -24.90 -5.91
N GLN A 28 5.72 -25.38 -5.58
CA GLN A 28 6.50 -26.27 -6.45
C GLN A 28 5.76 -27.60 -6.73
N ASP A 29 5.05 -28.14 -5.73
CA ASP A 29 4.27 -29.36 -5.88
C ASP A 29 3.03 -29.36 -4.96
N LEU A 30 1.88 -29.05 -5.54
CA LEU A 30 0.57 -29.24 -4.89
C LEU A 30 0.06 -30.68 -5.05
N ALA A 31 0.51 -31.40 -6.07
CA ALA A 31 0.00 -32.72 -6.41
C ALA A 31 0.57 -33.82 -5.48
N GLY A 32 1.76 -33.60 -4.94
CA GLY A 32 2.41 -34.43 -3.92
C GLY A 32 1.91 -34.20 -2.50
N LEU A 33 1.04 -33.20 -2.26
CA LEU A 33 0.49 -32.91 -0.93
C LEU A 33 -0.89 -33.57 -0.77
N ASP A 34 -1.10 -34.33 0.31
CA ASP A 34 -2.44 -34.81 0.66
C ASP A 34 -3.26 -33.59 1.16
N PRO A 35 -4.46 -33.32 0.61
CA PRO A 35 -5.33 -32.26 1.12
C PRO A 35 -5.56 -32.32 2.64
N LYS A 36 -5.49 -33.50 3.26
CA LYS A 36 -5.58 -33.66 4.72
C LYS A 36 -4.42 -33.04 5.48
N ASP A 37 -3.23 -32.99 4.88
CA ASP A 37 -2.05 -32.35 5.45
C ASP A 37 -2.13 -30.82 5.35
N LEU A 38 -3.04 -30.29 4.51
CA LEU A 38 -3.31 -28.87 4.33
C LEU A 38 -4.58 -28.40 5.05
N GLU A 39 -5.45 -29.32 5.46
CA GLU A 39 -6.70 -29.02 6.13
C GLU A 39 -6.45 -28.47 7.54
N GLN A 40 -7.09 -27.35 7.89
CA GLN A 40 -7.16 -26.87 9.26
C GLN A 40 -8.50 -27.28 9.88
N ASN A 41 -8.46 -28.07 10.94
CA ASN A 41 -9.62 -28.50 11.71
C ASN A 41 -9.35 -28.43 13.22
N GLN A 42 -10.39 -28.63 14.04
CA GLN A 42 -10.31 -28.52 15.49
C GLN A 42 -9.30 -29.48 16.15
N THR A 43 -8.90 -30.54 15.48
CA THR A 43 -8.03 -31.59 16.03
C THR A 43 -6.56 -31.43 15.65
N ASN A 44 -6.27 -30.75 14.54
CA ASN A 44 -4.91 -30.57 14.04
C ASN A 44 -4.41 -29.11 14.10
N SER A 45 -5.31 -28.14 14.32
CA SER A 45 -4.95 -26.72 14.39
C SER A 45 -4.67 -26.29 15.82
N LYS A 46 -3.74 -25.34 15.98
CA LYS A 46 -3.60 -24.65 17.27
C LYS A 46 -4.85 -23.78 17.54
N LEU A 47 -5.56 -24.09 18.62
CA LEU A 47 -6.73 -23.34 19.06
C LEU A 47 -6.43 -22.57 20.35
N ASP A 48 -6.70 -21.27 20.36
CA ASP A 48 -6.60 -20.44 21.55
C ASP A 48 -8.01 -20.21 22.13
N PRO A 49 -8.30 -20.58 23.39
CA PRO A 49 -9.64 -20.41 23.96
C PRO A 49 -10.00 -18.93 24.09
N LEU A 50 -11.20 -18.57 23.65
CA LEU A 50 -11.70 -17.20 23.78
C LEU A 50 -12.40 -17.06 25.14
N ILE A 51 -11.78 -16.31 26.04
CA ILE A 51 -12.31 -16.06 27.38
C ILE A 51 -12.65 -14.58 27.51
N ARG A 52 -13.87 -14.27 27.93
CA ARG A 52 -14.24 -12.89 28.25
C ARG A 52 -13.45 -12.39 29.45
N MET A 53 -13.01 -11.15 29.38
CA MET A 53 -12.29 -10.48 30.48
C MET A 53 -13.10 -10.43 31.79
N ASP A 54 -14.44 -10.46 31.70
CA ASP A 54 -15.35 -10.49 32.85
C ASP A 54 -15.69 -11.91 33.35
N GLY A 55 -15.09 -12.95 32.76
CA GLY A 55 -15.28 -14.36 33.12
C GLY A 55 -16.65 -14.94 32.76
N LYS A 56 -17.53 -14.18 32.11
CA LYS A 56 -18.86 -14.65 31.71
C LYS A 56 -18.81 -15.49 30.44
N VAL A 57 -19.75 -16.41 30.30
CA VAL A 57 -19.96 -17.16 29.06
C VAL A 57 -20.81 -16.34 28.12
N ASP A 58 -20.35 -16.18 26.88
CA ASP A 58 -21.14 -15.62 25.78
C ASP A 58 -21.52 -16.74 24.82
N LEU A 59 -22.82 -16.99 24.68
CA LEU A 59 -23.34 -18.06 23.84
C LEU A 59 -23.19 -17.75 22.34
N TRP A 60 -22.97 -16.48 21.98
CA TRP A 60 -22.87 -16.04 20.59
C TRP A 60 -21.42 -15.81 20.15
N ALA A 61 -20.49 -15.74 21.09
CA ALA A 61 -19.07 -15.63 20.77
C ALA A 61 -18.49 -16.99 20.34
N PRO A 62 -17.53 -17.00 19.38
CA PRO A 62 -16.72 -18.18 19.12
C PRO A 62 -16.06 -18.69 20.40
N LYS A 63 -16.00 -20.01 20.59
CA LYS A 63 -15.40 -20.61 21.80
C LYS A 63 -13.87 -20.55 21.82
N TYR A 64 -13.28 -20.44 20.65
CA TYR A 64 -11.84 -20.43 20.44
C TYR A 64 -11.52 -19.66 19.16
N LEU A 65 -10.28 -19.19 19.07
CA LEU A 65 -9.67 -18.66 17.86
C LEU A 65 -8.80 -19.77 17.27
N ALA A 66 -8.99 -20.06 15.98
CA ALA A 66 -8.02 -20.86 15.24
C ALA A 66 -6.83 -19.96 14.91
N VAL A 67 -5.64 -20.34 15.37
CA VAL A 67 -4.42 -19.60 15.06
C VAL A 67 -4.12 -19.79 13.57
N HIS A 68 -3.80 -18.70 12.89
CA HIS A 68 -3.43 -18.75 11.48
C HIS A 68 -2.15 -19.59 11.28
N GLU A 69 -2.25 -20.70 10.56
CA GLU A 69 -1.08 -21.49 10.14
C GLU A 69 -0.80 -21.26 8.65
N PRO A 70 0.18 -20.41 8.30
CA PRO A 70 0.48 -20.13 6.91
C PRO A 70 1.08 -21.35 6.21
N LEU A 71 0.78 -21.50 4.92
CA LEU A 71 1.38 -22.53 4.05
C LEU A 71 2.86 -22.28 3.73
N THR A 72 3.55 -21.40 4.46
CA THR A 72 4.96 -21.09 4.25
C THR A 72 5.82 -22.36 4.24
N ARG A 73 5.53 -23.35 5.09
CA ARG A 73 6.27 -24.63 5.12
C ARG A 73 6.33 -25.37 3.78
N VAL A 74 5.31 -25.20 2.93
CA VAL A 74 5.22 -25.81 1.59
C VAL A 74 5.39 -24.78 0.46
N ALA A 75 5.38 -23.49 0.79
CA ALA A 75 5.52 -22.37 -0.13
C ALA A 75 6.91 -21.71 -0.10
N LEU A 76 7.81 -22.17 0.77
CA LEU A 76 9.17 -21.62 0.89
C LEU A 76 9.97 -21.93 -0.37
N PRO A 77 10.64 -20.93 -0.97
CA PRO A 77 11.48 -21.15 -2.13
C PRO A 77 12.73 -21.95 -1.75
N GLN A 78 13.09 -22.92 -2.59
CA GLN A 78 14.49 -23.21 -2.85
C GLN A 78 14.93 -22.24 -3.96
N ASP A 79 15.71 -21.23 -3.60
CA ASP A 79 16.46 -20.25 -4.42
C ASP A 79 15.71 -19.40 -5.48
N GLN A 80 14.49 -19.74 -5.92
CA GLN A 80 13.73 -18.98 -6.91
C GLN A 80 12.22 -18.98 -6.62
N GLN A 81 11.73 -17.93 -5.96
CA GLN A 81 10.30 -17.76 -5.73
C GLN A 81 9.60 -17.25 -6.99
N ILE A 82 8.72 -18.06 -7.57
CA ILE A 82 7.88 -17.65 -8.69
C ILE A 82 6.62 -17.01 -8.15
N VAL A 83 6.37 -15.75 -8.53
CA VAL A 83 5.14 -15.02 -8.19
C VAL A 83 4.29 -14.77 -9.44
N LYS A 84 2.96 -14.86 -9.28
CA LYS A 84 1.99 -14.62 -10.33
C LYS A 84 1.02 -13.51 -9.90
N LEU A 85 0.66 -12.65 -10.86
CA LEU A 85 -0.43 -11.69 -10.68
C LEU A 85 -1.77 -12.44 -10.76
N ALA A 86 -2.71 -12.07 -9.90
CA ALA A 86 -4.04 -12.65 -9.85
C ALA A 86 -5.11 -11.56 -9.67
N ASP A 87 -6.37 -11.98 -9.69
CA ASP A 87 -7.56 -11.13 -9.58
C ASP A 87 -7.60 -9.96 -10.59
N PHE A 88 -8.12 -10.26 -11.78
CA PHE A 88 -8.36 -9.28 -12.83
C PHE A 88 -9.75 -8.63 -12.72
N GLY A 89 -10.45 -8.77 -11.59
CA GLY A 89 -11.78 -8.20 -11.38
C GLY A 89 -11.80 -6.66 -11.39
N GLY A 90 -10.65 -6.02 -11.20
CA GLY A 90 -10.43 -4.58 -11.33
C GLY A 90 -9.76 -4.13 -12.63
N ALA A 91 -9.38 -5.06 -13.50
CA ALA A 91 -8.62 -4.76 -14.71
C ALA A 91 -9.48 -4.12 -15.80
N PHE A 92 -8.86 -3.29 -16.63
CA PHE A 92 -9.52 -2.57 -17.72
C PHE A 92 -8.58 -2.29 -18.88
N TRP A 93 -9.16 -2.06 -20.06
CA TRP A 93 -8.41 -1.64 -21.24
C TRP A 93 -8.08 -0.16 -21.18
N VAL A 94 -6.87 0.24 -21.58
CA VAL A 94 -6.41 1.64 -21.54
C VAL A 94 -7.35 2.59 -22.30
N ASP A 95 -8.00 2.13 -23.37
CA ASP A 95 -8.95 2.91 -24.17
C ASP A 95 -10.38 2.94 -23.60
N LYS A 96 -10.67 2.13 -22.57
CA LYS A 96 -11.98 2.01 -21.92
C LYS A 96 -11.83 2.03 -20.39
N PRO A 97 -11.33 3.14 -19.80
CA PRO A 97 -11.19 3.24 -18.36
C PRO A 97 -12.57 3.24 -17.67
N PRO A 98 -12.70 2.61 -16.50
CA PRO A 98 -13.92 2.67 -15.71
C PRO A 98 -14.10 4.06 -15.11
N ALA A 99 -15.33 4.39 -14.68
CA ALA A 99 -15.61 5.63 -13.95
C ALA A 99 -14.88 5.71 -12.60
N SER A 100 -14.60 4.55 -11.98
CA SER A 100 -13.84 4.44 -10.74
C SER A 100 -12.96 3.20 -10.80
N VAL A 101 -11.69 3.36 -10.40
CA VAL A 101 -10.72 2.26 -10.34
C VAL A 101 -10.82 1.58 -8.98
N LYS A 102 -10.70 0.24 -8.96
CA LYS A 102 -10.85 -0.56 -7.74
C LYS A 102 -9.63 -0.56 -6.82
N THR A 103 -8.53 0.09 -7.21
CA THR A 103 -7.29 0.15 -6.44
C THR A 103 -7.56 0.56 -4.99
N PRO A 104 -7.03 -0.17 -3.98
CA PRO A 104 -7.17 0.19 -2.58
C PRO A 104 -6.55 1.55 -2.30
N PHE A 105 -7.09 2.27 -1.32
CA PHE A 105 -6.72 3.67 -1.06
C PHE A 105 -5.20 3.88 -1.00
N ALA A 106 -4.47 3.09 -0.20
CA ALA A 106 -3.02 3.24 -0.01
C ALA A 106 -2.16 2.94 -1.25
N PHE A 107 -2.75 2.35 -2.30
CA PHE A 107 -2.06 2.02 -3.55
C PHE A 107 -2.46 2.93 -4.71
N ARG A 108 -3.37 3.89 -4.48
CA ARG A 108 -3.84 4.82 -5.52
C ARG A 108 -2.78 5.84 -5.87
N ALA A 109 -2.49 5.95 -7.16
CA ALA A 109 -1.70 7.04 -7.72
C ALA A 109 -2.42 8.39 -7.56
N PRO A 110 -1.69 9.52 -7.51
CA PRO A 110 -2.29 10.85 -7.35
C PRO A 110 -3.31 11.19 -8.44
N GLU A 111 -3.07 10.78 -9.68
CA GLU A 111 -4.03 10.96 -10.79
C GLU A 111 -5.33 10.17 -10.57
N THR A 112 -5.30 9.02 -9.90
CA THR A 112 -6.51 8.26 -9.56
C THR A 112 -7.31 8.98 -8.48
N ILE A 113 -6.65 9.58 -7.48
CA ILE A 113 -7.30 10.32 -6.39
C ILE A 113 -7.91 11.63 -6.90
N LEU A 114 -7.23 12.30 -7.84
CA LEU A 114 -7.65 13.57 -8.42
C LEU A 114 -8.60 13.43 -9.63
N HIS A 115 -9.08 12.21 -9.90
CA HIS A 115 -9.95 11.90 -11.03
C HIS A 115 -9.40 12.38 -12.39
N GLU A 116 -8.10 12.27 -12.56
CA GLU A 116 -7.37 12.53 -13.80
C GLU A 116 -7.40 11.30 -14.72
N ARG A 117 -6.92 11.47 -15.96
CA ARG A 117 -6.83 10.36 -16.91
C ARG A 117 -5.85 9.29 -16.40
N VAL A 118 -6.38 8.09 -16.18
CA VAL A 118 -5.59 6.90 -15.79
C VAL A 118 -4.97 6.21 -17.01
N SER A 119 -3.87 5.50 -16.77
CA SER A 119 -3.16 4.69 -17.75
C SER A 119 -2.45 3.52 -17.04
N THR A 120 -1.63 2.75 -17.75
CA THR A 120 -0.78 1.71 -17.15
C THR A 120 0.16 2.24 -16.05
N ALA A 121 0.43 3.54 -16.02
CA ALA A 121 1.25 4.19 -14.99
C ALA A 121 0.68 4.06 -13.57
N ILE A 122 -0.62 3.80 -13.40
CA ILE A 122 -1.19 3.58 -12.07
C ILE A 122 -0.71 2.25 -11.46
N ASP A 123 -0.51 1.22 -12.29
CA ASP A 123 0.04 -0.06 -11.81
C ASP A 123 1.51 0.07 -11.43
N ILE A 124 2.27 0.93 -12.11
CA ILE A 124 3.66 1.24 -11.76
C ILE A 124 3.74 1.94 -10.41
N TRP A 125 2.84 2.89 -10.14
CA TRP A 125 2.73 3.51 -8.81
C TRP A 125 2.39 2.47 -7.74
N SER A 126 1.35 1.66 -7.95
CA SER A 126 0.97 0.61 -7.00
C SER A 126 2.09 -0.41 -6.79
N PHE A 127 2.88 -0.70 -7.83
CA PHE A 127 4.08 -1.53 -7.73
C PHE A 127 5.14 -0.89 -6.83
N GLY A 128 5.36 0.43 -6.93
CA GLY A 128 6.25 1.16 -6.02
C GLY A 128 5.81 1.10 -4.56
N CYS A 129 4.51 1.31 -4.30
CA CYS A 129 3.95 1.14 -2.95
C CYS A 129 4.17 -0.28 -2.42
N LEU A 130 3.87 -1.30 -3.25
CA LEU A 130 4.04 -2.71 -2.91
C LEU A 130 5.51 -3.06 -2.65
N MET A 131 6.43 -2.57 -3.48
CA MET A 131 7.85 -2.78 -3.30
C MET A 131 8.35 -2.18 -1.98
N PHE A 132 7.88 -0.97 -1.62
CA PHE A 132 8.19 -0.38 -0.32
C PHE A 132 7.69 -1.25 0.84
N GLU A 133 6.44 -1.71 0.77
CA GLU A 133 5.85 -2.55 1.81
C GLU A 133 6.55 -3.90 1.96
N LEU A 134 6.95 -4.53 0.85
CA LEU A 134 7.70 -5.79 0.87
C LEU A 134 9.10 -5.64 1.45
N LEU A 135 9.79 -4.53 1.19
CA LEU A 135 11.14 -4.29 1.70
C LEU A 135 11.15 -3.85 3.16
N THR A 136 10.12 -3.12 3.60
CA THR A 136 10.12 -2.49 4.93
C THR A 136 9.18 -3.15 5.92
N GLU A 137 8.32 -4.06 5.47
CA GLU A 137 7.19 -4.63 6.22
C GLU A 137 6.18 -3.57 6.72
N HIS A 138 6.27 -2.35 6.20
CA HIS A 138 5.42 -1.22 6.59
C HIS A 138 4.78 -0.58 5.36
N PRO A 139 3.50 -0.16 5.42
CA PRO A 139 2.87 0.52 4.29
C PRO A 139 3.56 1.88 4.03
N LEU A 140 3.70 2.22 2.76
CA LEU A 140 4.22 3.54 2.35
C LEU A 140 3.29 4.66 2.84
N PHE A 141 1.99 4.48 2.64
CA PHE A 141 0.93 5.41 3.03
C PHE A 141 0.01 4.78 4.09
N GLU A 142 -0.08 5.41 5.25
CA GLU A 142 -0.82 4.93 6.42
C GLU A 142 -2.17 5.65 6.51
N LEU A 143 -3.18 5.10 5.84
CA LEU A 143 -4.50 5.75 5.73
C LEU A 143 -5.50 5.17 6.72
N PHE A 144 -6.06 6.04 7.56
CA PHE A 144 -7.17 5.69 8.45
C PHE A 144 -8.51 5.82 7.72
N THR A 145 -9.02 4.71 7.19
CA THR A 145 -10.30 4.67 6.47
C THR A 145 -11.51 4.56 7.41
N PHE A 146 -11.33 4.03 8.61
CA PHE A 146 -12.40 3.91 9.61
C PHE A 146 -12.87 5.28 10.07
N CYS A 147 -14.19 5.50 10.09
CA CYS A 147 -14.86 6.72 10.53
C CYS A 147 -14.58 8.01 9.71
N ARG A 148 -13.88 7.92 8.56
CA ARG A 148 -13.67 9.05 7.66
C ARG A 148 -14.54 8.96 6.40
N GLN A 149 -15.02 10.10 5.93
CA GLN A 149 -15.62 10.21 4.61
C GLN A 149 -14.53 10.03 3.54
N VAL A 150 -14.89 9.49 2.37
CA VAL A 150 -13.96 9.22 1.25
C VAL A 150 -13.08 10.44 0.93
N ASP A 151 -13.71 11.61 0.94
CA ASP A 151 -13.07 12.90 0.74
C ASP A 151 -11.93 13.18 1.74
N GLY A 152 -12.15 12.95 3.03
CA GLY A 152 -11.12 13.14 4.05
C GLY A 152 -10.02 12.09 4.00
N VAL A 153 -10.30 10.89 3.48
CA VAL A 153 -9.27 9.87 3.20
C VAL A 153 -8.42 10.29 2.01
N ASN A 154 -9.04 10.83 0.95
CA ASN A 154 -8.34 11.33 -0.22
C ASN A 154 -7.43 12.52 0.13
N ASP A 155 -7.88 13.45 0.98
CA ASP A 155 -7.03 14.56 1.43
C ASP A 155 -5.83 14.07 2.24
N ASP A 156 -6.06 13.16 3.19
CA ASP A 156 -5.00 12.55 3.99
C ASP A 156 -3.96 11.87 3.10
N HIS A 157 -4.43 11.20 2.04
CA HIS A 157 -3.55 10.56 1.09
C HIS A 157 -2.76 11.55 0.23
N LEU A 158 -3.38 12.61 -0.30
CA LEU A 158 -2.69 13.64 -1.08
C LEU A 158 -1.68 14.43 -0.22
N ILE A 159 -1.99 14.62 1.06
CA ILE A 159 -1.07 15.14 2.09
C ILE A 159 0.15 14.24 2.20
N GLN A 160 -0.06 12.94 2.42
CA GLN A 160 1.04 11.98 2.58
C GLN A 160 1.88 11.88 1.30
N ILE A 161 1.25 11.88 0.12
CA ILE A 161 1.97 11.94 -1.16
C ILE A 161 2.85 13.19 -1.23
N SER A 162 2.29 14.36 -0.89
CA SER A 162 3.01 15.64 -0.98
C SER A 162 4.23 15.72 -0.05
N GLU A 163 4.17 15.09 1.12
CA GLU A 163 5.22 15.15 2.14
C GLU A 163 6.22 13.98 2.06
N ILE A 164 5.74 12.77 1.76
CA ILE A 164 6.58 11.57 1.65
C ILE A 164 7.30 11.56 0.31
N ILE A 165 6.57 11.69 -0.79
CA ILE A 165 7.14 11.56 -2.15
C ILE A 165 7.71 12.89 -2.62
N GLY A 166 6.92 13.96 -2.49
CA GLY A 166 7.29 15.29 -2.95
C GLY A 166 6.08 16.07 -3.46
N PRO A 167 6.26 17.37 -3.73
CA PRO A 167 5.16 18.27 -4.05
C PRO A 167 4.44 17.84 -5.34
N LEU A 168 3.11 17.83 -5.29
CA LEU A 168 2.27 17.64 -6.47
C LEU A 168 2.50 18.76 -7.50
N THR A 169 2.29 18.46 -8.78
CA THR A 169 2.39 19.48 -9.84
C THR A 169 1.34 20.57 -9.66
N LEU A 170 1.59 21.78 -10.15
CA LEU A 170 0.61 22.89 -10.10
C LEU A 170 -0.74 22.50 -10.73
N LYS A 171 -0.72 21.68 -11.79
CA LYS A 171 -1.92 21.14 -12.43
C LYS A 171 -2.71 20.24 -11.48
N MET A 172 -2.03 19.39 -10.72
CA MET A 172 -2.65 18.50 -9.73
C MET A 172 -3.19 19.29 -8.53
N LEU A 173 -2.43 20.27 -8.03
CA LEU A 173 -2.87 21.15 -6.94
C LEU A 173 -4.15 21.91 -7.30
N ALA A 174 -4.25 22.41 -8.52
CA ALA A 174 -5.47 23.08 -9.01
C ALA A 174 -6.72 22.18 -9.03
N LYS A 175 -6.55 20.85 -8.99
CA LYS A 175 -7.64 19.87 -8.95
C LYS A 175 -7.96 19.36 -7.55
N TRP A 176 -7.17 19.72 -6.55
CA TRP A 176 -7.41 19.31 -5.16
C TRP A 176 -8.33 20.32 -4.47
N PRO A 177 -9.63 20.03 -4.27
CA PRO A 177 -10.61 21.06 -3.89
C PRO A 177 -10.38 21.66 -2.50
N ARG A 178 -9.75 20.90 -1.59
CA ARG A 178 -9.48 21.28 -0.20
C ARG A 178 -8.00 21.55 0.08
N TYR A 179 -7.19 21.76 -0.96
CA TYR A 179 -5.76 22.05 -0.81
C TYR A 179 -5.49 23.21 0.18
N SER A 180 -6.23 24.31 0.05
CA SER A 180 -6.07 25.51 0.89
C SER A 180 -6.48 25.30 2.36
N THR A 181 -7.10 24.19 2.70
CA THR A 181 -7.37 23.79 4.10
C THR A 181 -6.10 23.28 4.79
N TYR A 182 -5.14 22.77 4.01
CA TYR A 182 -3.95 22.10 4.53
C TYR A 182 -2.65 22.84 4.18
N PHE A 183 -2.62 23.61 3.09
CA PHE A 183 -1.42 24.30 2.63
C PHE A 183 -1.69 25.78 2.36
N GLY A 184 -0.70 26.61 2.69
CA GLY A 184 -0.65 28.03 2.34
C GLY A 184 -0.43 28.26 0.85
N THR A 185 -0.57 29.51 0.41
CA THR A 185 -0.37 29.90 -1.00
C THR A 185 1.08 29.75 -1.48
N ASP A 186 2.03 29.67 -0.55
CA ASP A 186 3.45 29.39 -0.78
C ASP A 186 3.78 27.89 -0.75
N GLY A 187 2.78 27.02 -0.57
CA GLY A 187 2.94 25.58 -0.46
C GLY A 187 3.36 25.09 0.92
N THR A 188 3.46 25.98 1.92
CA THR A 188 3.81 25.59 3.29
C THR A 188 2.64 24.88 3.98
N ARG A 189 2.95 23.84 4.75
CA ARG A 189 1.95 23.10 5.53
C ARG A 189 1.39 24.01 6.63
N LEU A 190 0.07 24.16 6.67
CA LEU A 190 -0.61 24.87 7.76
C LEU A 190 -0.49 24.05 9.05
N THR A 191 -0.37 24.73 10.19
CA THR A 191 -0.14 24.08 11.49
C THR A 191 -1.31 23.17 11.90
N ALA A 192 -0.99 21.91 12.19
CA ALA A 192 -1.89 20.83 12.60
C ALA A 192 -2.64 21.06 13.93
N ILE A 193 -2.07 21.90 14.80
CA ILE A 193 -2.46 21.99 16.20
C ILE A 193 -3.29 23.26 16.43
N PRO A 194 -4.58 23.15 16.83
CA PRO A 194 -5.25 24.27 17.50
C PRO A 194 -4.45 24.61 18.75
N SER A 195 -4.28 25.90 19.06
CA SER A 195 -3.68 26.34 20.33
C SER A 195 -4.31 25.59 21.51
N GLY A 196 -3.55 24.71 22.18
CA GLY A 196 -3.99 23.93 23.35
C GLY A 196 -4.12 22.40 23.19
N PHE A 197 -3.66 21.79 22.10
CA PHE A 197 -3.62 20.32 21.94
C PHE A 197 -2.41 19.70 22.68
N ASP A 198 -2.64 18.60 23.41
CA ASP A 198 -1.63 17.84 24.14
C ASP A 198 -1.24 16.57 23.37
N GLU A 199 0.02 16.45 22.98
CA GLU A 199 0.58 15.30 22.24
C GLU A 199 0.49 13.99 23.04
N SER A 200 0.39 14.04 24.37
CA SER A 200 0.29 12.85 25.22
C SER A 200 -1.05 12.09 25.11
N GLU A 201 -2.08 12.70 24.50
CA GLU A 201 -3.37 12.03 24.24
C GLU A 201 -3.37 11.19 22.95
N MET A 202 -2.33 11.28 22.12
CA MET A 202 -2.24 10.63 20.80
C MET A 202 -2.28 9.10 20.87
N GLY A 203 -1.81 8.51 21.98
CA GLY A 203 -1.72 7.07 22.16
C GLY A 203 -3.00 6.37 22.66
N LEU A 204 -4.03 7.10 23.09
CA LEU A 204 -5.14 6.51 23.86
C LEU A 204 -6.56 6.86 23.39
N LYS A 205 -6.74 7.72 22.38
CA LYS A 205 -8.10 8.11 21.92
C LYS A 205 -8.20 8.24 20.40
N LEU A 206 -7.98 7.14 19.67
CA LEU A 206 -8.24 7.07 18.23
C LEU A 206 -9.75 7.21 17.88
N GLU A 207 -10.64 7.05 18.87
CA GLU A 207 -12.10 7.02 18.67
C GLU A 207 -12.82 8.36 18.86
N ARG A 208 -12.19 9.39 19.45
CA ARG A 208 -12.90 10.61 19.86
C ARG A 208 -12.42 11.84 19.12
N SER A 209 -13.10 12.11 18.01
CA SER A 209 -13.31 13.44 17.37
C SER A 209 -12.72 13.61 15.97
N CYS A 210 -13.20 12.82 15.00
CA CYS A 210 -12.96 13.06 13.56
C CYS A 210 -13.56 14.39 13.01
N LYS A 211 -13.99 15.31 13.88
CA LYS A 211 -14.66 16.57 13.50
C LYS A 211 -13.82 17.83 13.72
N ASN A 212 -12.77 17.78 14.56
CA ASN A 212 -12.06 18.99 15.03
C ASN A 212 -10.52 18.92 14.95
N HIS A 213 -9.94 17.89 14.35
CA HIS A 213 -8.50 17.87 14.17
C HIS A 213 -8.13 18.81 13.00
N GLY A 214 -7.13 19.67 13.22
CA GLY A 214 -6.47 20.37 12.14
C GLY A 214 -5.83 19.40 11.14
N PRO A 215 -5.02 19.89 10.20
CA PRO A 215 -4.23 19.03 9.31
C PRO A 215 -3.56 17.89 10.11
N PRO A 216 -3.39 16.67 9.56
CA PRO A 216 -2.54 15.65 10.17
C PRO A 216 -1.16 16.20 10.54
N LEU A 217 -0.48 15.59 11.51
CA LEU A 217 0.93 15.90 11.74
C LEU A 217 1.77 15.67 10.46
N PRO A 218 2.86 16.42 10.27
CA PRO A 218 3.74 16.22 9.12
C PRO A 218 4.32 14.80 9.05
N TYR A 219 4.42 14.26 7.85
CA TYR A 219 4.99 12.93 7.61
C TYR A 219 6.49 13.01 7.26
N ASP A 220 7.23 11.95 7.61
CA ASP A 220 8.63 11.81 7.23
C ASP A 220 8.76 11.60 5.72
N ALA A 221 9.68 12.34 5.09
CA ALA A 221 10.01 12.17 3.66
C ALA A 221 10.47 10.73 3.36
N LEU A 222 10.26 10.28 2.11
CA LEU A 222 10.52 8.92 1.62
C LEU A 222 11.86 8.35 2.08
N LYS A 223 12.95 9.12 1.93
CA LYS A 223 14.29 8.69 2.35
C LYS A 223 14.33 8.40 3.85
N LYS A 224 13.89 9.34 4.68
CA LYS A 224 13.88 9.17 6.13
C LYS A 224 12.97 8.00 6.55
N LYS A 225 11.81 7.87 5.91
CA LYS A 225 10.88 6.75 6.16
C LYS A 225 11.52 5.41 5.77
N PHE A 226 12.16 5.30 4.61
CA PHE A 226 12.86 4.08 4.20
C PHE A 226 14.00 3.74 5.15
N TYR A 227 14.89 4.67 5.49
CA TYR A 227 16.01 4.41 6.41
C TYR A 227 15.57 3.98 7.82
N LYS A 228 14.38 4.39 8.25
CA LYS A 228 13.79 3.97 9.53
C LYS A 228 13.39 2.49 9.54
N TYR A 229 13.00 1.93 8.39
CA TYR A 229 12.41 0.60 8.28
C TYR A 229 13.13 -0.33 7.29
N LYS A 230 14.27 0.10 6.71
CA LYS A 230 15.03 -0.71 5.75
C LYS A 230 15.47 -2.04 6.38
N PRO A 231 15.60 -3.12 5.60
CA PRO A 231 16.15 -4.37 6.09
C PRO A 231 17.51 -4.18 6.78
N GLY A 232 17.79 -5.04 7.76
CA GLY A 232 19.03 -4.98 8.55
C GLY A 232 20.28 -5.34 7.73
N ASP A 233 20.11 -6.05 6.62
CA ASP A 233 21.13 -6.49 5.68
C ASP A 233 21.34 -5.54 4.48
N THR A 234 20.44 -4.55 4.29
CA THR A 234 20.62 -3.50 3.27
C THR A 234 21.64 -2.47 3.76
N ASP A 235 22.77 -2.32 3.07
CA ASP A 235 23.77 -1.29 3.38
C ASP A 235 23.36 0.11 2.92
N ASP A 236 24.13 1.15 3.28
CA ASP A 236 23.80 2.53 2.91
C ASP A 236 23.90 2.79 1.41
N SER A 237 24.78 2.09 0.68
CA SER A 237 24.92 2.26 -0.77
C SER A 237 23.70 1.70 -1.48
N GLU A 238 23.30 0.47 -1.13
CA GLU A 238 22.09 -0.16 -1.64
C GLU A 238 20.84 0.64 -1.26
N ALA A 239 20.78 1.16 -0.03
CA ALA A 239 19.66 1.98 0.42
C ALA A 239 19.49 3.27 -0.42
N GLU A 240 20.57 3.95 -0.80
CA GLU A 240 20.50 5.10 -1.70
C GLU A 240 20.01 4.73 -3.10
N GLU A 241 20.46 3.59 -3.64
CA GLU A 241 19.98 3.08 -4.93
C GLU A 241 18.48 2.75 -4.90
N ILE A 242 18.01 2.09 -3.85
CA ILE A 242 16.59 1.77 -3.65
C ILE A 242 15.77 3.06 -3.51
N VAL A 243 16.25 4.05 -2.75
CA VAL A 243 15.57 5.35 -2.62
C VAL A 243 15.53 6.10 -3.95
N SER A 244 16.59 6.04 -4.76
CA SER A 244 16.58 6.61 -6.12
C SER A 244 15.54 5.93 -7.00
N LEU A 245 15.51 4.60 -6.99
CA LEU A 245 14.54 3.81 -7.73
C LEU A 245 13.09 4.13 -7.32
N PHE A 246 12.82 4.28 -6.02
CA PHE A 246 11.51 4.71 -5.54
C PHE A 246 11.10 6.08 -6.08
N LYS A 247 12.02 7.05 -6.13
CA LYS A 247 11.72 8.38 -6.68
C LYS A 247 11.34 8.34 -8.16
N GLU A 248 11.94 7.43 -8.93
CA GLU A 248 11.59 7.22 -10.34
C GLU A 248 10.21 6.55 -10.49
N ILE A 249 9.97 5.47 -9.74
CA ILE A 249 8.71 4.71 -9.81
C ILE A 249 7.52 5.54 -9.30
N LEU A 250 7.72 6.30 -8.23
CA LEU A 250 6.69 7.07 -7.54
C LEU A 250 6.67 8.54 -7.96
N ASP A 251 7.15 8.89 -9.15
CA ASP A 251 7.02 10.27 -9.64
C ASP A 251 5.52 10.65 -9.69
N VAL A 252 5.18 11.83 -9.17
CA VAL A 252 3.79 12.32 -9.14
C VAL A 252 3.25 12.56 -10.56
N ASP A 253 4.11 12.85 -11.53
CA ASP A 253 3.74 12.93 -12.95
C ASP A 253 3.76 11.52 -13.58
N PRO A 254 2.61 10.96 -13.96
CA PRO A 254 2.55 9.61 -14.54
C PRO A 254 3.35 9.47 -15.84
N LEU A 255 3.63 10.56 -16.56
CA LEU A 255 4.45 10.53 -17.78
C LEU A 255 5.95 10.38 -17.53
N ARG A 256 6.40 10.63 -16.29
CA ARG A 256 7.80 10.51 -15.89
C ARG A 256 8.13 9.15 -15.29
N ARG A 257 7.12 8.38 -14.89
CA ARG A 257 7.32 7.03 -14.35
C ARG A 257 7.86 6.09 -15.44
N PRO A 258 8.81 5.21 -15.10
CA PRO A 258 9.29 4.20 -16.02
C PRO A 258 8.19 3.18 -16.31
N SER A 259 8.14 2.69 -17.54
CA SER A 259 7.34 1.51 -17.89
C SER A 259 7.87 0.24 -17.23
N ALA A 260 7.05 -0.80 -17.13
CA ALA A 260 7.50 -2.11 -16.66
C ALA A 260 8.68 -2.67 -17.50
N VAL A 261 8.73 -2.35 -18.80
CA VAL A 261 9.85 -2.71 -19.68
C VAL A 261 11.15 -2.03 -19.26
N GLN A 262 11.10 -0.72 -18.98
CA GLN A 262 12.28 0.03 -18.51
C GLN A 262 12.74 -0.47 -17.14
N LEU A 263 11.81 -0.74 -16.22
CA LEU A 263 12.15 -1.27 -14.90
C LEU A 263 12.84 -2.63 -14.98
N LEU A 264 12.43 -3.53 -15.88
CA LEU A 264 13.12 -4.81 -16.11
C LEU A 264 14.57 -4.66 -16.63
N THR A 265 14.94 -3.47 -17.11
CA THR A 265 16.32 -3.17 -17.52
C THR A 265 17.13 -2.41 -16.47
N HIS A 266 16.48 -1.95 -15.40
CA HIS A 266 17.12 -1.18 -14.34
C HIS A 266 18.13 -2.07 -13.57
N PRO A 267 19.32 -1.56 -13.21
CA PRO A 267 20.39 -2.36 -12.58
C PRO A 267 19.93 -3.14 -11.35
N TRP A 268 19.15 -2.50 -10.46
CA TRP A 268 18.66 -3.13 -9.24
C TRP A 268 17.80 -4.38 -9.48
N PHE A 269 17.06 -4.46 -10.60
CA PHE A 269 16.26 -5.66 -10.94
C PHE A 269 17.05 -6.70 -11.74
N ARG A 270 18.29 -6.40 -12.13
CA ARG A 270 19.18 -7.29 -12.89
C ARG A 270 20.30 -7.90 -12.05
N ALA A 271 20.65 -7.24 -10.93
CA ALA A 271 21.59 -7.73 -9.93
C ALA A 271 21.07 -9.04 -9.30
#